data_AF-A0A7V9RSN3-F1
#
_entry.id   AF-A0A7V9RSN3-F1
#
_cell.length_a   1.000
_cell.length_b   1.000
_cell.length_c   1.000
_cell.angle_alpha   90.00
_cell.angle_beta   90.00
_cell.angle_gamma   90.00
#
_symmetry.space_group_name_H-M   'P 1'
#
loop_
_entity.id
_entity.type
_entity.pdbx_description
1 polymer ?
#
loop_
_entity_poly.entity_id
_entity_poly.type
_entity_poly.pdbx_seq_one_letter_code
_entity_poly.pdbx_strand_id
1 'polypeptide(L)'
;PKSVARDMYERAMTFVDYVGFYGLARSEGLVLRYLADSYKALRQTVPEEARTEELADLIEWLGELVRQVDSSLLDEWEKLRSPGAEIVPAVLDERPPPVTGNARAFRVLVRNALFRRVELAALKRFDLLGELDAADGFDTSTWAAALTPYFELYDEIRTDADARGPALLMIDEQPGRWEVRQILDDPAGDHDWGISAVVDLAASDEAGTAVVQVTAVNQL
;
A
#
# COMPACT_ATOMS: atom_id res chain seq x y z
N PRO A 1 -13.08 11.56 -14.14
CA PRO A 1 -13.81 10.89 -13.03
C PRO A 1 -13.34 9.47 -12.67
N LYS A 2 -12.32 8.90 -13.34
CA LYS A 2 -11.61 7.67 -12.90
C LYS A 2 -10.21 7.96 -12.36
N SER A 3 -9.76 9.22 -12.38
CA SER A 3 -8.34 9.56 -12.23
C SER A 3 -7.84 9.54 -10.80
N VAL A 4 -8.62 9.94 -9.78
CA VAL A 4 -8.11 10.01 -8.39
C VAL A 4 -7.89 8.62 -7.78
N ALA A 5 -8.92 7.77 -7.76
CA ALA A 5 -8.78 6.40 -7.23
C ALA A 5 -7.73 5.59 -8.00
N ARG A 6 -7.66 5.80 -9.33
CA ARG A 6 -6.64 5.19 -10.18
C ARG A 6 -5.25 5.74 -9.88
N ASP A 7 -5.07 7.05 -9.75
CA ASP A 7 -3.76 7.66 -9.45
C ASP A 7 -3.27 7.27 -8.05
N MET A 8 -4.16 7.24 -7.05
CA MET A 8 -3.86 6.71 -5.71
C MET A 8 -3.45 5.25 -5.77
N TYR A 9 -4.18 4.44 -6.53
CA TYR A 9 -3.87 3.03 -6.71
C TYR A 9 -2.53 2.87 -7.41
N GLU A 10 -2.34 3.45 -8.60
CA GLU A 10 -1.13 3.38 -9.44
C GLU A 10 0.12 3.85 -8.71
N ARG A 11 0.03 4.92 -7.90
CA ARG A 11 1.16 5.48 -7.12
C ARG A 11 1.33 4.87 -5.72
N ALA A 12 0.51 3.87 -5.36
CA ALA A 12 0.49 3.26 -4.03
C ALA A 12 0.36 4.28 -2.88
N MET A 13 -0.40 5.37 -3.08
CA MET A 13 -0.55 6.41 -2.06
C MET A 13 -1.64 6.04 -1.06
N THR A 14 -1.38 6.25 0.24
CA THR A 14 -2.45 6.30 1.24
C THR A 14 -3.30 7.55 1.04
N PHE A 15 -4.45 7.62 1.71
CA PHE A 15 -5.29 8.82 1.66
C PHE A 15 -4.56 10.06 2.21
N VAL A 16 -3.81 9.90 3.31
CA VAL A 16 -3.01 10.98 3.92
C VAL A 16 -1.89 11.41 2.99
N ASP A 17 -1.16 10.46 2.38
CA ASP A 17 -0.11 10.78 1.41
C ASP A 17 -0.67 11.56 0.23
N TYR A 18 -1.82 11.15 -0.30
CA TYR A 18 -2.45 11.80 -1.44
C TYR A 18 -2.90 13.23 -1.09
N VAL A 19 -3.50 13.42 0.09
CA VAL A 19 -3.91 14.75 0.59
C VAL A 19 -2.70 15.66 0.78
N GLY A 20 -1.62 15.13 1.37
CA GLY A 20 -0.37 15.87 1.56
C GLY A 20 0.31 16.23 0.24
N PHE A 21 0.48 15.26 -0.65
CA PHE A 21 1.15 15.40 -1.94
C PHE A 21 0.49 16.45 -2.83
N TYR A 22 -0.84 16.47 -2.88
CA TYR A 22 -1.60 17.43 -3.70
C TYR A 22 -2.06 18.68 -2.92
N GLY A 23 -1.71 18.82 -1.64
CA GLY A 23 -2.08 19.98 -0.81
C GLY A 23 -3.60 20.13 -0.61
N LEU A 24 -4.31 19.01 -0.47
CA LEU A 24 -5.78 18.94 -0.46
C LEU A 24 -6.42 19.04 0.93
N ALA A 25 -5.69 19.46 1.96
CA ALA A 25 -6.16 19.47 3.36
C ALA A 25 -7.53 20.16 3.54
N ARG A 26 -7.82 21.23 2.78
CA ARG A 26 -9.13 21.93 2.84
C ARG A 26 -10.26 21.23 2.09
N SER A 27 -9.93 20.22 1.29
CA SER A 27 -10.85 19.49 0.41
C SER A 27 -10.91 17.99 0.73
N GLU A 28 -10.35 17.57 1.86
CA GLU A 28 -10.25 16.18 2.28
C GLU A 28 -11.60 15.45 2.23
N GLY A 29 -12.64 16.03 2.84
CA GLY A 29 -13.99 15.46 2.80
C GLY A 29 -14.61 15.38 1.39
N LEU A 30 -14.21 16.26 0.47
CA LEU A 30 -14.64 16.19 -0.94
C LEU A 30 -13.96 15.02 -1.65
N VAL A 31 -12.66 14.81 -1.39
CA VAL A 31 -11.91 13.65 -1.90
C VAL A 31 -12.50 12.36 -1.36
N LEU A 32 -12.74 12.27 -0.05
CA LEU A 32 -13.33 11.07 0.55
C LEU A 32 -14.72 10.76 -0.02
N ARG A 33 -15.59 11.76 -0.17
CA ARG A 33 -16.90 11.59 -0.80
C ARG A 33 -16.77 11.08 -2.23
N TYR A 34 -15.84 11.65 -3.01
CA TYR A 34 -15.57 11.19 -4.36
C TYR A 34 -15.11 9.71 -4.40
N LEU A 35 -14.24 9.30 -3.48
CA LEU A 35 -13.77 7.91 -3.38
C LEU A 35 -14.91 6.96 -2.99
N ALA A 36 -15.75 7.35 -2.02
CA ALA A 36 -16.93 6.60 -1.62
C ALA A 36 -17.94 6.44 -2.76
N ASP A 37 -18.18 7.50 -3.53
CA ASP A 37 -19.06 7.47 -4.70
C ASP A 37 -18.48 6.61 -5.82
N SER A 38 -17.15 6.68 -6.03
CA SER A 38 -16.44 5.84 -7.00
C SER A 38 -16.54 4.35 -6.63
N TYR A 39 -16.35 4.01 -5.36
CA TYR A 39 -16.52 2.64 -4.85
C TYR A 39 -17.95 2.12 -5.07
N LYS A 40 -18.96 2.90 -4.66
CA LYS A 40 -20.37 2.52 -4.85
C LYS A 40 -20.69 2.32 -6.33
N ALA A 41 -20.25 3.24 -7.19
CA ALA A 41 -20.47 3.15 -8.63
C ALA A 41 -19.83 1.88 -9.22
N LEU A 42 -18.56 1.61 -8.92
CA LEU A 42 -17.87 0.41 -9.43
C LEU A 42 -18.55 -0.88 -8.94
N ARG A 43 -18.92 -0.95 -7.66
CA ARG A 43 -19.58 -2.13 -7.09
C ARG A 43 -20.96 -2.39 -7.70
N GLN A 44 -21.72 -1.35 -8.04
CA GLN A 44 -23.09 -1.46 -8.56
C GLN A 44 -23.15 -1.64 -10.08
N THR A 45 -22.21 -1.05 -10.83
CA THR A 45 -22.30 -1.00 -12.29
C THR A 45 -21.48 -2.05 -13.01
N VAL A 46 -20.49 -2.66 -12.35
CA VAL A 46 -19.65 -3.70 -12.95
C VAL A 46 -20.14 -5.08 -12.47
N PRO A 47 -20.75 -5.89 -13.36
CA PRO A 47 -21.13 -7.27 -13.05
C PRO A 47 -19.92 -8.07 -12.58
N GLU A 48 -20.12 -9.01 -11.67
CA GLU A 48 -19.03 -9.80 -11.10
C GLU A 48 -18.30 -10.63 -12.18
N GLU A 49 -19.02 -11.16 -13.17
CA GLU A 49 -18.40 -11.93 -14.27
C GLU A 49 -17.53 -11.07 -15.21
N ALA A 50 -17.70 -9.75 -15.18
CA ALA A 50 -16.94 -8.81 -15.99
C ALA A 50 -15.74 -8.20 -15.23
N ARG A 51 -15.54 -8.57 -13.96
CA ARG A 51 -14.41 -8.07 -13.16
C ARG A 51 -13.18 -8.91 -13.46
N THR A 52 -12.14 -8.24 -13.97
CA THR A 52 -10.79 -8.79 -13.91
C THR A 52 -10.35 -8.88 -12.44
N GLU A 53 -9.37 -9.73 -12.16
CA GLU A 53 -8.79 -9.87 -10.82
C GLU A 53 -8.28 -8.52 -10.29
N GLU A 54 -7.57 -7.77 -11.13
CA GLU A 54 -7.08 -6.41 -10.82
C GLU A 54 -8.23 -5.43 -10.49
N LEU A 55 -9.33 -5.44 -11.25
CA LEU A 55 -10.46 -4.57 -11.00
C LEU A 55 -11.18 -4.95 -9.70
N ALA A 56 -11.29 -6.24 -9.42
CA ALA A 56 -11.88 -6.71 -8.18
C ALA A 56 -11.02 -6.33 -6.96
N ASP A 57 -9.69 -6.44 -7.07
CA ASP A 57 -8.75 -5.98 -6.05
C ASP A 57 -8.83 -4.46 -5.82
N LEU A 58 -8.91 -3.67 -6.89
CA LEU A 58 -9.10 -2.22 -6.80
C LEU A 58 -10.40 -1.86 -6.07
N ILE A 59 -11.51 -2.53 -6.39
CA ILE A 59 -12.81 -2.28 -5.75
C ILE A 59 -12.75 -2.59 -4.26
N GLU A 60 -12.09 -3.69 -3.89
CA GLU A 60 -11.97 -4.13 -2.50
C GLU A 60 -11.08 -3.19 -1.68
N TRP A 61 -9.91 -2.83 -2.22
CA TRP A 61 -9.02 -1.83 -1.61
C TRP A 61 -9.70 -0.48 -1.44
N LEU A 62 -10.40 0.01 -2.47
CA LEU A 62 -11.09 1.28 -2.39
C LEU A 62 -12.20 1.26 -1.32
N GLY A 63 -12.85 0.10 -1.15
CA GLY A 63 -13.83 -0.11 -0.08
C GLY A 63 -13.21 -0.10 1.33
N GLU A 64 -12.03 -0.70 1.50
CA GLU A 64 -11.29 -0.67 2.76
C GLU A 64 -10.81 0.74 3.10
N LEU A 65 -10.19 1.44 2.15
CA LEU A 65 -9.70 2.79 2.32
C LEU A 65 -10.81 3.74 2.79
N VAL A 66 -11.97 3.69 2.13
CA VAL A 66 -13.11 4.53 2.50
C VAL A 66 -13.57 4.23 3.93
N ARG A 67 -13.65 2.95 4.34
CA ARG A 67 -14.03 2.58 5.70
C ARG A 67 -13.05 3.07 6.75
N GLN A 68 -11.75 2.88 6.51
CA GLN A 68 -10.71 3.26 7.45
C GLN A 68 -10.67 4.78 7.67
N VAL A 69 -10.77 5.58 6.60
CA VAL A 69 -10.77 7.04 6.71
C VAL A 69 -12.07 7.57 7.35
N ASP A 70 -13.21 6.97 7.02
CA ASP A 70 -14.49 7.38 7.63
C ASP A 70 -14.49 7.11 9.15
N SER A 71 -13.95 5.96 9.58
CA SER A 71 -13.73 5.65 11.01
C SER A 71 -12.78 6.64 11.69
N SER A 72 -11.63 6.96 11.08
CA SER A 72 -10.70 7.93 11.70
C SER A 72 -11.28 9.34 11.82
N LEU A 73 -12.06 9.79 10.82
CA LEU A 73 -12.73 11.08 10.86
C LEU A 73 -13.85 11.14 11.90
N LEU A 74 -14.57 10.03 12.09
CA LEU A 74 -15.56 9.88 13.17
C LEU A 74 -14.88 10.02 14.54
N ASP A 75 -13.77 9.31 14.77
CA ASP A 75 -13.01 9.36 16.02
C ASP A 75 -12.48 10.77 16.33
N GLU A 76 -11.98 11.49 15.31
CA GLU A 76 -11.53 12.88 15.46
C GLU A 76 -12.67 13.83 15.79
N TRP A 77 -13.83 13.65 15.15
CA TRP A 77 -15.00 14.47 15.41
C TRP A 77 -15.56 14.24 16.83
N GLU A 78 -15.55 13.00 17.32
CA GLU A 78 -15.93 12.69 18.70
C GLU A 78 -14.99 13.31 19.73
N LYS A 79 -13.67 13.30 19.47
CA LYS A 79 -12.67 13.98 20.31
C LYS A 79 -12.87 15.49 20.37
N LEU A 80 -13.26 16.12 19.26
CA LEU A 80 -13.54 17.56 19.19
C LEU A 80 -14.85 17.96 19.89
N ARG A 81 -15.82 17.04 19.95
CA ARG A 81 -17.14 17.29 20.55
C ARG A 81 -17.17 17.12 22.07
N SER A 82 -16.23 16.36 22.63
CA SER A 82 -16.16 16.06 24.08
C SER A 82 -14.78 16.41 24.69
N PRO A 83 -14.36 17.69 24.71
CA PRO A 83 -13.13 18.09 25.37
C PRO A 83 -13.26 17.93 26.90
N GLY A 84 -12.80 16.78 27.44
CA GLY A 84 -12.72 16.52 28.88
C GLY A 84 -13.74 15.54 29.46
N ALA A 85 -14.49 14.78 28.65
CA ALA A 85 -15.25 13.65 29.17
C ALA A 85 -14.32 12.46 29.43
N GLU A 86 -14.29 11.95 30.67
CA GLU A 86 -13.80 10.59 30.92
C GLU A 86 -14.67 9.64 30.10
N ILE A 87 -14.08 9.07 29.05
CA ILE A 87 -14.69 8.03 28.23
C ILE A 87 -14.98 6.88 29.19
N VAL A 88 -16.25 6.67 29.52
CA VAL A 88 -16.69 5.42 30.15
C VAL A 88 -16.70 4.42 29.00
N PRO A 89 -15.76 3.46 28.92
CA PRO A 89 -15.67 2.62 27.75
C PRO A 89 -16.87 1.67 27.78
N ALA A 90 -17.87 1.94 26.93
CA ALA A 90 -18.64 0.85 26.40
C ALA A 90 -17.63 -0.02 25.65
N VAL A 91 -17.41 -1.26 26.10
CA VAL A 91 -16.50 -2.21 25.46
C VAL A 91 -17.12 -2.70 24.14
N LEU A 92 -17.34 -1.77 23.21
CA LEU A 92 -17.25 -2.07 21.80
C LEU A 92 -15.77 -1.88 21.47
N ASP A 93 -15.17 -2.86 20.83
CA ASP A 93 -13.79 -2.78 20.35
C ASP A 93 -13.77 -1.68 19.28
N GLU A 94 -13.56 -0.42 19.69
CA GLU A 94 -13.60 0.80 18.87
C GLU A 94 -12.36 0.95 17.96
N ARG A 95 -11.47 -0.06 17.93
CA ARG A 95 -10.38 -0.08 16.96
C ARG A 95 -10.95 -0.34 15.57
N PRO A 96 -10.43 0.34 14.53
CA PRO A 96 -10.70 -0.05 13.15
C PRO A 96 -10.53 -1.56 13.01
N PRO A 97 -11.39 -2.26 12.25
CA PRO A 97 -11.26 -3.69 12.09
C PRO A 97 -9.84 -4.02 11.61
N PRO A 98 -9.22 -5.10 12.13
CA PRO A 98 -7.85 -5.46 11.79
C PRO A 98 -7.74 -5.57 10.27
N VAL A 99 -6.73 -4.90 9.68
CA VAL A 99 -6.54 -4.89 8.22
C VAL A 99 -6.28 -6.29 7.68
N THR A 100 -5.74 -7.19 8.50
CA THR A 100 -5.52 -8.60 8.16
C THR A 100 -6.81 -9.43 8.18
N GLY A 101 -7.89 -8.93 8.81
CA GLY A 101 -9.20 -9.58 8.86
C GLY A 101 -9.86 -9.74 7.49
N ASN A 102 -9.42 -8.97 6.50
CA ASN A 102 -9.71 -9.19 5.09
C ASN A 102 -8.41 -9.46 4.33
N ALA A 103 -8.03 -10.73 4.20
CA ALA A 103 -6.80 -11.16 3.52
C ALA A 103 -6.67 -10.61 2.09
N ARG A 104 -7.78 -10.39 1.38
CA ARG A 104 -7.75 -9.86 0.01
C ARG A 104 -7.43 -8.36 0.00
N ALA A 105 -8.10 -7.57 0.85
CA ALA A 105 -7.76 -6.15 1.01
C ALA A 105 -6.32 -5.98 1.52
N PHE A 106 -5.90 -6.82 2.47
CA PHE A 106 -4.54 -6.80 3.01
C PHE A 106 -3.48 -7.08 1.95
N ARG A 107 -3.72 -8.05 1.06
CA ARG A 107 -2.84 -8.32 -0.09
C ARG A 107 -2.62 -7.09 -0.97
N VAL A 108 -3.64 -6.24 -1.12
CA VAL A 108 -3.47 -4.97 -1.86
C VAL A 108 -2.58 -3.99 -1.10
N LEU A 109 -2.71 -3.89 0.23
CA LEU A 109 -1.82 -3.06 1.05
C LEU A 109 -0.36 -3.52 0.94
N VAL A 110 -0.11 -4.83 1.00
CA VAL A 110 1.22 -5.42 0.83
C VAL A 110 1.78 -5.11 -0.56
N ARG A 111 0.99 -5.34 -1.63
CA ARG A 111 1.39 -5.02 -3.01
C ARG A 111 1.75 -3.55 -3.17
N ASN A 112 0.93 -2.65 -2.62
CA ASN A 112 1.18 -1.21 -2.68
C ASN A 112 2.48 -0.84 -1.96
N ALA A 113 2.68 -1.35 -0.73
CA ALA A 113 3.87 -1.06 0.06
C ALA A 113 5.16 -1.55 -0.62
N LEU A 114 5.15 -2.72 -1.26
CA LEU A 114 6.29 -3.23 -2.03
C LEU A 114 6.51 -2.43 -3.31
N PHE A 115 5.46 -2.15 -4.07
CA PHE A 115 5.61 -1.43 -5.33
C PHE A 115 6.08 0.01 -5.12
N ARG A 116 5.70 0.64 -4.00
CA ARG A 116 6.25 1.95 -3.63
C ARG A 116 7.78 1.94 -3.55
N ARG A 117 8.37 0.84 -3.05
CA ARG A 117 9.83 0.68 -3.02
C ARG A 117 10.39 0.48 -4.42
N VAL A 118 9.70 -0.26 -5.29
CA VAL A 118 10.07 -0.40 -6.72
C VAL A 118 10.10 0.96 -7.42
N GLU A 119 9.07 1.80 -7.24
CA GLU A 119 9.03 3.15 -7.82
C GLU A 119 10.21 4.01 -7.37
N LEU A 120 10.51 4.01 -6.06
CA LEU A 120 11.62 4.78 -5.52
C LEU A 120 12.97 4.24 -6.00
N ALA A 121 13.11 2.92 -6.13
CA ALA A 121 14.30 2.27 -6.69
C ALA A 121 14.49 2.65 -8.16
N ALA A 122 13.43 2.63 -8.97
CA ALA A 122 13.45 3.04 -10.37
C ALA A 122 13.88 4.51 -10.54
N LEU A 123 13.43 5.38 -9.64
CA LEU A 123 13.83 6.78 -9.58
C LEU A 123 15.19 7.03 -8.91
N LYS A 124 15.87 5.98 -8.45
CA LYS A 124 17.14 6.04 -7.69
C LYS A 124 17.05 6.95 -6.46
N ARG A 125 15.87 7.03 -5.83
CA ARG A 125 15.59 7.79 -4.60
C ARG A 125 15.94 6.95 -3.37
N PHE A 126 17.22 6.58 -3.25
CA PHE A 126 17.73 5.78 -2.13
C PHE A 126 17.62 6.52 -0.78
N ASP A 127 17.57 7.84 -0.81
CA ASP A 127 17.25 8.69 0.34
C ASP A 127 15.88 8.33 0.93
N LEU A 128 14.83 8.34 0.10
CA LEU A 128 13.47 8.05 0.53
C LEU A 128 13.28 6.56 0.87
N LEU A 129 13.96 5.66 0.17
CA LEU A 129 13.97 4.24 0.51
C LEU A 129 14.59 3.99 1.90
N GLY A 130 15.69 4.68 2.20
CA GLY A 130 16.30 4.63 3.53
C GLY A 130 15.37 5.18 4.61
N GLU A 131 14.64 6.27 4.35
CA GLU A 131 13.64 6.79 5.30
C GLU A 131 12.55 5.76 5.64
N LEU A 132 12.16 4.92 4.68
CA LEU A 132 11.15 3.87 4.89
C LEU A 132 11.69 2.67 5.68
N ASP A 133 12.91 2.22 5.37
CA ASP A 133 13.39 0.90 5.80
C ASP A 133 14.60 0.94 6.76
N ALA A 134 15.10 2.13 7.12
CA ALA A 134 16.26 2.26 8.01
C ALA A 134 16.01 1.67 9.41
N ALA A 135 14.77 1.71 9.91
CA ALA A 135 14.40 1.11 11.19
C ALA A 135 14.65 -0.42 11.22
N ASP A 136 14.56 -1.06 10.05
CA ASP A 136 14.79 -2.49 9.86
C ASP A 136 16.21 -2.80 9.35
N GLY A 137 17.11 -1.80 9.35
CA GLY A 137 18.51 -1.94 8.97
C GLY A 137 18.80 -1.80 7.47
N PHE A 138 17.79 -1.46 6.67
CA PHE A 138 17.94 -1.26 5.22
C PHE A 138 17.99 0.24 4.90
N ASP A 139 19.06 0.89 5.32
CA ASP A 139 19.26 2.33 5.13
C ASP A 139 19.57 2.71 3.66
N THR A 140 19.73 4.01 3.41
CA THR A 140 20.06 4.56 2.08
C THR A 140 21.30 3.91 1.45
N SER A 141 22.34 3.66 2.24
CA SER A 141 23.58 3.08 1.75
C SER A 141 23.42 1.61 1.40
N THR A 142 22.66 0.86 2.20
CA THR A 142 22.29 -0.53 1.94
C THR A 142 21.45 -0.64 0.66
N TRP A 143 20.45 0.22 0.48
CA TRP A 143 19.66 0.30 -0.75
C TRP A 143 20.50 0.57 -1.99
N ALA A 144 21.36 1.59 -1.93
CA ALA A 144 22.23 1.93 -3.05
C ALA A 144 23.19 0.78 -3.40
N ALA A 145 23.83 0.17 -2.39
CA ALA A 145 24.75 -0.94 -2.60
C ALA A 145 24.06 -2.18 -3.18
N ALA A 146 22.86 -2.52 -2.69
CA ALA A 146 22.14 -3.71 -3.14
C ALA A 146 21.63 -3.58 -4.59
N LEU A 147 21.23 -2.38 -5.02
CA LEU A 147 20.78 -2.12 -6.39
C LEU A 147 21.91 -1.76 -7.37
N THR A 148 23.14 -1.53 -6.88
CA THR A 148 24.28 -1.21 -7.75
C THR A 148 24.50 -2.29 -8.83
N PRO A 149 24.57 -3.60 -8.51
CA PRO A 149 24.82 -4.60 -9.55
C PRO A 149 23.65 -4.75 -10.52
N TYR A 150 22.41 -4.46 -10.11
CA TYR A 150 21.27 -4.39 -11.03
C TYR A 150 21.50 -3.29 -12.08
N PHE A 151 21.87 -2.09 -11.63
CA PHE A 151 22.08 -0.94 -12.53
C PHE A 151 23.39 -1.01 -13.34
N GLU A 152 24.28 -1.94 -13.03
CA GLU A 152 25.42 -2.29 -13.89
C GLU A 152 24.99 -3.16 -15.09
N LEU A 153 23.88 -3.90 -14.96
CA LEU A 153 23.33 -4.78 -16.00
C LEU A 153 22.21 -4.10 -16.82
N TYR A 154 21.34 -3.35 -16.14
CA TYR A 154 20.12 -2.77 -16.71
C TYR A 154 20.05 -1.26 -16.47
N ASP A 155 19.60 -0.50 -17.48
CA ASP A 155 19.57 0.96 -17.40
C ASP A 155 18.40 1.50 -16.56
N GLU A 156 17.30 0.75 -16.47
CA GLU A 156 16.06 1.15 -15.81
C GLU A 156 15.35 -0.03 -15.13
N ILE A 157 14.47 0.29 -14.17
CA ILE A 157 13.45 -0.62 -13.65
C ILE A 157 12.12 -0.12 -14.22
N ARG A 158 11.35 -0.99 -14.88
CA ARG A 158 10.02 -0.64 -15.39
C ARG A 158 9.01 -0.58 -14.26
N THR A 159 8.05 0.34 -14.37
CA THR A 159 7.02 0.61 -13.35
C THR A 159 5.63 0.79 -13.96
N ASP A 160 5.41 0.24 -15.17
CA ASP A 160 4.11 0.27 -15.83
C ASP A 160 3.12 -0.74 -15.24
N ALA A 161 1.97 -0.90 -15.90
CA ALA A 161 0.92 -1.80 -15.43
C ALA A 161 1.37 -3.27 -15.39
N ASP A 162 2.25 -3.69 -16.31
CA ASP A 162 2.75 -5.07 -16.38
C ASP A 162 3.75 -5.32 -15.25
N ALA A 163 4.61 -4.34 -14.95
CA ALA A 163 5.53 -4.37 -13.81
C ALA A 163 4.82 -4.54 -12.45
N ARG A 164 3.53 -4.21 -12.40
CA ARG A 164 2.67 -4.30 -11.21
C ARG A 164 1.78 -5.53 -11.19
N GLY A 165 1.86 -6.33 -12.24
CA GLY A 165 1.02 -7.50 -12.46
C GLY A 165 1.21 -8.56 -11.37
N PRO A 166 0.20 -9.42 -11.16
CA PRO A 166 0.23 -10.45 -10.13
C PRO A 166 1.36 -11.48 -10.32
N ALA A 167 1.89 -11.62 -11.55
CA ALA A 167 3.00 -12.53 -11.85
C ALA A 167 4.33 -12.10 -11.22
N LEU A 168 4.50 -10.82 -10.88
CA LEU A 168 5.75 -10.27 -10.33
C LEU A 168 5.73 -10.16 -8.81
N LEU A 169 4.69 -10.67 -8.15
CA LEU A 169 4.59 -10.69 -6.70
C LEU A 169 4.33 -12.11 -6.20
N MET A 170 5.28 -12.63 -5.44
CA MET A 170 5.13 -13.88 -4.71
C MET A 170 4.80 -13.59 -3.25
N ILE A 171 3.81 -14.30 -2.72
CA ILE A 171 3.40 -14.22 -1.32
C ILE A 171 3.30 -15.63 -0.78
N ASP A 172 4.08 -15.92 0.25
CA ASP A 172 3.98 -17.12 1.07
C ASP A 172 3.37 -16.76 2.43
N GLU A 173 2.18 -17.29 2.69
CA GLU A 173 1.39 -16.94 3.87
C GLU A 173 1.78 -17.86 5.04
N GLN A 174 2.49 -17.32 6.02
CA GLN A 174 2.86 -18.02 7.24
C GLN A 174 1.97 -17.57 8.42
N PRO A 175 1.82 -18.40 9.46
CA PRO A 175 1.14 -17.98 10.68
C PRO A 175 1.81 -16.75 11.30
N GLY A 176 1.08 -15.63 11.36
CA GLY A 176 1.54 -14.38 11.99
C GLY A 176 2.42 -13.48 11.10
N ARG A 177 2.85 -13.94 9.93
CA ARG A 177 3.63 -13.12 8.98
C ARG A 177 3.46 -13.59 7.53
N TRP A 178 3.64 -12.70 6.57
CA TRP A 178 3.75 -13.11 5.16
C TRP A 178 5.18 -12.92 4.68
N GLU A 179 5.74 -13.92 4.01
CA GLU A 179 7.03 -13.83 3.33
C GLU A 179 6.76 -13.45 1.87
N VAL A 180 7.33 -12.34 1.42
CA VAL A 180 6.97 -11.74 0.13
C VAL A 180 8.20 -11.47 -0.71
N ARG A 181 8.07 -11.63 -2.02
CA ARG A 181 9.08 -11.24 -2.99
C ARG A 181 8.44 -10.48 -4.14
N GLN A 182 8.84 -9.23 -4.29
CA GLN A 182 8.51 -8.39 -5.44
C GLN A 182 9.63 -8.49 -6.46
N ILE A 183 9.34 -9.05 -7.62
CA ILE A 183 10.26 -9.13 -8.75
C ILE A 183 10.34 -7.76 -9.41
N LEU A 184 11.54 -7.37 -9.85
CA LEU A 184 11.77 -6.16 -10.62
C LEU A 184 11.57 -6.46 -12.10
N ASP A 185 10.77 -5.66 -12.79
CA ASP A 185 10.61 -5.77 -14.24
C ASP A 185 11.79 -5.07 -14.93
N ASP A 186 12.71 -5.88 -15.44
CA ASP A 186 13.89 -5.41 -16.16
C ASP A 186 13.64 -5.28 -17.68
N PRO A 187 14.48 -4.53 -18.40
CA PRO A 187 14.26 -4.30 -19.82
C PRO A 187 14.34 -5.56 -20.70
N ALA A 188 15.10 -6.57 -20.28
CA ALA A 188 15.30 -7.83 -20.99
C ALA A 188 14.18 -8.85 -20.71
N GLY A 189 13.43 -8.67 -19.62
CA GLY A 189 12.38 -9.58 -19.17
C GLY A 189 12.92 -10.85 -18.54
N ASP A 190 14.12 -10.78 -17.94
CA ASP A 190 14.77 -11.92 -17.29
C ASP A 190 14.11 -12.25 -15.94
N HIS A 191 13.56 -11.24 -15.26
CA HIS A 191 12.74 -11.37 -14.04
C HIS A 191 13.45 -12.11 -12.90
N ASP A 192 14.77 -11.96 -12.83
CA ASP A 192 15.64 -12.63 -11.87
C ASP A 192 15.99 -11.75 -10.65
N TRP A 193 15.83 -10.44 -10.73
CA TRP A 193 16.02 -9.54 -9.59
C TRP A 193 14.75 -9.29 -8.78
N GLY A 194 14.89 -9.08 -7.47
CA GLY A 194 13.73 -8.80 -6.62
C GLY A 194 14.06 -8.27 -5.24
N ILE A 195 13.03 -7.72 -4.61
CA ILE A 195 12.99 -7.26 -3.21
C ILE A 195 12.27 -8.34 -2.40
N SER A 196 12.98 -8.96 -1.47
CA SER A 196 12.42 -9.87 -0.48
C SER A 196 12.13 -9.13 0.83
N ALA A 197 10.99 -9.42 1.44
CA ALA A 197 10.55 -8.81 2.67
C ALA A 197 9.68 -9.76 3.51
N VAL A 198 9.49 -9.39 4.77
CA VAL A 198 8.54 -10.02 5.69
C VAL A 198 7.50 -8.99 6.10
N VAL A 199 6.24 -9.39 6.10
CA VAL A 199 5.12 -8.56 6.55
C VAL A 199 4.64 -9.07 7.91
N ASP A 200 4.72 -8.24 8.94
CA ASP A 200 4.23 -8.58 10.29
C ASP A 200 2.72 -8.31 10.37
N LEU A 201 1.91 -9.35 10.60
CA LEU A 201 0.45 -9.23 10.60
C LEU A 201 -0.06 -8.44 11.81
N ALA A 202 0.51 -8.67 12.99
CA ALA A 202 0.07 -8.01 14.21
C ALA A 202 0.44 -6.52 14.20
N ALA A 203 1.67 -6.20 13.80
CA ALA A 203 2.09 -4.81 13.62
C ALA A 203 1.26 -4.12 12.53
N SER A 204 0.88 -4.84 11.46
CA SER A 204 0.01 -4.29 10.42
C SER A 204 -1.39 -3.96 10.92
N ASP A 205 -1.97 -4.81 11.77
CA ASP A 205 -3.25 -4.54 12.41
C ASP A 205 -3.19 -3.32 13.33
N GLU A 206 -2.11 -3.16 14.10
CA GLU A 206 -1.89 -2.00 14.96
C GLU A 206 -1.68 -0.71 14.16
N ALA A 207 -0.94 -0.78 13.04
CA ALA A 207 -0.64 0.38 12.19
C ALA A 207 -1.77 0.74 11.22
N GLY A 208 -2.72 -0.18 10.98
CA GLY A 208 -3.76 -0.02 9.96
C GLY A 208 -3.21 0.00 8.52
N THR A 209 -2.00 -0.50 8.29
CA THR A 209 -1.34 -0.58 6.98
C THR A 209 -0.37 -1.76 6.98
N ALA A 210 0.12 -2.18 5.81
CA ALA A 210 1.11 -3.25 5.73
C ALA A 210 2.46 -2.80 6.32
N VAL A 211 2.86 -3.42 7.42
CA VAL A 211 4.19 -3.24 8.02
C VAL A 211 5.15 -4.22 7.34
N VAL A 212 5.94 -3.68 6.41
CA VAL A 212 6.86 -4.43 5.55
C VAL A 212 8.30 -4.21 6.01
N GLN A 213 9.01 -5.29 6.31
CA GLN A 213 10.43 -5.28 6.67
C GLN A 213 11.25 -5.89 5.54
N VAL A 214 12.09 -5.08 4.88
CA VAL A 214 12.92 -5.55 3.76
C VAL A 214 14.07 -6.40 4.30
N THR A 215 14.21 -7.61 3.74
CA THR A 215 15.23 -8.58 4.17
C THR A 215 16.35 -8.74 3.15
N ALA A 216 16.08 -8.59 1.86
CA ALA A 216 17.09 -8.65 0.82
C ALA A 216 16.65 -7.95 -0.47
N VAL A 217 17.64 -7.47 -1.23
CA VAL A 217 17.47 -7.04 -2.62
C VAL A 217 18.59 -7.69 -3.42
N ASN A 218 18.23 -8.63 -4.30
CA ASN A 218 19.19 -9.51 -4.95
C ASN A 218 18.63 -10.20 -6.20
N GLN A 219 19.53 -10.76 -6.99
CA GLN A 219 19.22 -11.75 -8.02
C GLN A 219 18.84 -13.10 -7.38
N LEU A 220 17.89 -13.81 -8.01
CA LEU A 220 17.39 -15.16 -7.65
C LEU A 220 18.45 -16.25 -7.84
#